data_AF-A0A2V9AWL7-F1
#
_entry.id   AF-A0A2V9AWL7-F1
#
_cell.length_a   1.000
_cell.length_b   1.000
_cell.length_c   1.000
_cell.angle_alpha   90.00
_cell.angle_beta   90.00
_cell.angle_gamma   90.00
#
_symmetry.space_group_name_H-M   'P 1'
#
loop_
_entity.id
_entity.type
_entity.pdbx_description
1 polymer ?
#
loop_
_entity_poly.entity_id
_entity_poly.type
_entity_poly.pdbx_seq_one_letter_code
_entity_poly.pdbx_strand_id
1 'polypeptide(L)'
;MSQAMNESPASRKAAIWVVIVFLLGAAAGCMFGYGYAHHSVAAANAPMPEPERRAKRVAELTEELGLTSDQAKQLDAILLQRHTEAKAVHEQADGQLEKIRQSGRDQIRAILTPEQKPKFEEFLQKLDAEKKHNAPK
;
A
#
# COMPACT_ATOMS: atom_id res chain seq x y z
N MET A 1 -38.36 -25.23 -34.71
CA MET A 1 -38.00 -26.05 -33.53
C MET A 1 -36.50 -26.24 -33.54
N SER A 2 -35.82 -25.72 -32.52
CA SER A 2 -34.35 -25.68 -32.43
C SER A 2 -33.75 -27.07 -32.31
N GLN A 3 -32.72 -27.34 -33.12
CA GLN A 3 -31.93 -28.56 -33.12
C GLN A 3 -30.94 -28.52 -31.95
N ALA A 4 -31.10 -29.42 -30.99
CA ALA A 4 -30.17 -29.60 -29.89
C ALA A 4 -28.87 -30.23 -30.41
N MET A 5 -27.78 -29.47 -30.38
CA MET A 5 -26.44 -29.97 -30.66
C MET A 5 -26.01 -30.92 -29.52
N ASN A 6 -25.87 -32.20 -29.85
CA ASN A 6 -25.37 -33.22 -28.94
C ASN A 6 -23.83 -33.18 -28.95
N GLU A 7 -23.23 -32.51 -27.97
CA GLU A 7 -21.77 -32.42 -27.80
C GLU A 7 -21.18 -33.75 -27.35
N SER A 8 -20.20 -34.29 -28.09
CA SER A 8 -19.50 -35.52 -27.72
C SER A 8 -18.62 -35.30 -26.47
N PRO A 9 -18.39 -36.31 -25.62
CA PRO A 9 -17.58 -36.17 -24.41
C PRO A 9 -16.13 -35.75 -24.68
N ALA A 10 -15.64 -35.93 -25.92
CA ALA A 10 -14.31 -35.48 -26.34
C ALA A 10 -14.24 -33.96 -26.59
N SER A 11 -15.27 -33.35 -27.21
CA SER A 11 -15.31 -31.89 -27.44
C SER A 11 -15.42 -31.12 -26.13
N ARG A 12 -16.22 -31.64 -25.17
CA ARG A 12 -16.36 -31.06 -23.84
C ARG A 12 -15.05 -31.08 -23.04
N LYS A 13 -14.27 -32.17 -23.14
CA LYS A 13 -12.95 -32.27 -22.48
C LYS A 13 -11.92 -31.32 -23.10
N ALA A 14 -11.92 -31.17 -24.42
CA ALA A 14 -11.04 -30.23 -25.12
C ALA A 14 -11.37 -28.77 -24.76
N ALA A 15 -12.66 -28.42 -24.70
CA ALA A 15 -13.11 -27.09 -24.27
C ALA A 15 -12.65 -26.75 -22.84
N ILE A 16 -12.71 -27.72 -21.92
CA ILE A 16 -12.21 -27.54 -20.54
C ILE A 16 -10.71 -27.25 -20.52
N TRP A 17 -9.91 -27.97 -21.33
CA TRP A 17 -8.47 -27.73 -21.41
C TRP A 17 -8.12 -26.34 -21.97
N VAL A 18 -8.85 -25.86 -22.97
CA VAL A 18 -8.66 -24.51 -23.53
C VAL A 18 -8.95 -23.45 -22.48
N VAL A 19 -10.03 -23.60 -21.70
CA VAL A 19 -10.36 -22.67 -20.61
C VAL A 19 -9.27 -22.69 -19.53
N ILE A 20 -8.76 -23.86 -19.16
CA ILE A 20 -7.69 -23.97 -18.15
C ILE A 20 -6.40 -23.28 -18.61
N VAL A 21 -5.98 -23.49 -19.86
CA VAL A 21 -4.77 -22.84 -20.41
C VAL A 21 -4.96 -21.32 -20.49
N PHE A 22 -6.15 -20.86 -20.88
CA PHE A 22 -6.49 -19.44 -20.90
C PHE A 22 -6.44 -18.82 -19.49
N LEU A 23 -7.01 -19.49 -18.49
CA LEU A 23 -6.97 -19.03 -17.10
C LEU A 23 -5.55 -19.01 -16.52
N LEU A 24 -4.72 -20.01 -16.86
CA LEU A 24 -3.31 -20.03 -16.46
C LEU A 24 -2.51 -18.91 -17.15
N GLY A 25 -2.76 -18.65 -18.43
CA GLY A 25 -2.16 -17.53 -19.15
C GLY A 25 -2.58 -16.17 -18.58
N ALA A 26 -3.86 -16.01 -18.24
CA ALA A 26 -4.37 -14.79 -17.60
C ALA A 26 -3.78 -14.58 -16.20
N ALA A 27 -3.68 -15.65 -15.39
CA ALA A 27 -3.06 -15.58 -14.06
C ALA A 27 -1.57 -15.20 -14.15
N ALA A 28 -0.83 -15.82 -15.08
CA ALA A 28 0.56 -15.46 -15.34
C ALA A 28 0.69 -14.01 -15.83
N GLY A 29 -0.12 -13.59 -16.80
CA GLY A 29 -0.15 -12.21 -17.30
C GLY A 29 -0.45 -11.17 -16.21
N CYS A 30 -1.42 -11.45 -15.33
CA CYS A 30 -1.72 -10.61 -14.18
C CYS A 30 -0.53 -10.54 -13.19
N MET A 31 0.13 -11.66 -12.90
CA MET A 31 1.25 -11.70 -11.96
C MET A 31 2.48 -10.94 -12.48
N PHE A 32 2.82 -11.10 -13.76
CA PHE A 32 3.90 -10.34 -14.40
C PHE A 32 3.56 -8.85 -14.56
N GLY A 33 2.34 -8.53 -14.98
CA GLY A 33 1.87 -7.14 -15.13
C GLY A 33 1.84 -6.38 -13.80
N TYR A 34 1.38 -7.04 -12.73
CA TYR A 34 1.36 -6.47 -11.38
C TYR A 34 2.79 -6.20 -10.89
N GLY A 35 3.72 -7.15 -11.05
CA GLY A 35 5.12 -6.97 -10.64
C GLY A 35 5.82 -5.81 -11.37
N TYR A 36 5.60 -5.66 -12.67
CA TYR A 36 6.23 -4.59 -13.46
C TYR A 36 5.64 -3.20 -13.17
N ALA A 37 4.31 -3.12 -13.03
CA ALA A 37 3.65 -1.88 -12.62
C ALA A 37 4.04 -1.47 -11.19
N HIS A 38 4.18 -2.43 -10.26
CA HIS A 38 4.50 -2.11 -8.87
C HIS A 38 5.97 -1.71 -8.66
N HIS A 39 6.91 -2.22 -9.47
CA HIS A 39 8.33 -1.84 -9.36
C HIS A 39 8.63 -0.47 -9.98
N SER A 40 7.98 -0.14 -11.11
CA SER A 40 8.13 1.15 -11.80
C SER A 40 7.46 2.30 -11.04
N VAL A 41 6.29 2.05 -10.45
CA VAL A 41 5.59 3.05 -9.63
C VAL A 41 6.26 3.22 -8.27
N ALA A 42 6.89 2.19 -7.70
CA ALA A 42 7.62 2.32 -6.43
C ALA A 42 8.90 3.18 -6.54
N ALA A 43 9.66 3.08 -7.64
CA ALA A 43 10.87 3.87 -7.86
C ALA A 43 10.56 5.36 -8.15
N ALA A 44 9.44 5.65 -8.84
CA ALA A 44 8.99 7.02 -9.09
C ALA A 44 8.42 7.72 -7.84
N ASN A 45 8.08 6.96 -6.78
CA ASN A 45 7.47 7.44 -5.55
C ASN A 45 8.41 7.41 -4.34
N ALA A 46 9.73 7.33 -4.56
CA ALA A 46 10.68 7.49 -3.46
C ALA A 46 10.41 8.84 -2.75
N PRO A 47 10.11 8.85 -1.43
CA PRO A 47 9.76 10.09 -0.76
C PRO A 47 10.95 11.05 -0.77
N MET A 48 10.86 12.12 -1.55
CA MET A 48 11.86 13.20 -1.54
C MET A 48 12.00 13.75 -0.11
N PRO A 49 13.23 13.99 0.40
CA PRO A 49 13.44 14.60 1.71
C PRO A 49 12.61 15.86 1.89
N GLU A 50 12.08 16.08 3.09
CA GLU A 50 11.17 17.18 3.35
C GLU A 50 11.74 18.57 2.99
N PRO A 51 13.00 18.90 3.30
CA PRO A 51 13.58 20.19 2.93
C PRO A 51 13.64 20.40 1.41
N GLU A 52 14.01 19.37 0.66
CA GLU A 52 14.07 19.41 -0.80
C GLU A 52 12.67 19.56 -1.42
N ARG A 53 11.69 18.82 -0.90
CA ARG A 53 10.30 18.90 -1.33
C ARG A 53 9.70 20.28 -1.06
N ARG A 54 10.03 20.89 0.08
CA ARG A 54 9.60 22.25 0.43
C ARG A 54 10.25 23.27 -0.48
N ALA A 55 11.57 23.21 -0.66
CA ALA A 55 12.31 24.13 -1.53
C ALA A 55 11.78 24.07 -2.97
N LYS A 56 11.48 22.87 -3.50
CA LYS A 56 10.86 22.69 -4.80
C LYS A 56 9.50 23.39 -4.91
N ARG A 57 8.63 23.22 -3.91
CA ARG A 57 7.32 23.91 -3.88
C ARG A 57 7.42 25.42 -3.78
N VAL A 58 8.39 25.94 -3.02
CA VAL A 58 8.63 27.38 -2.94
C VAL A 58 9.07 27.92 -4.30
N ALA A 59 9.97 27.21 -4.99
CA ALA A 59 10.43 27.59 -6.33
C ALA A 59 9.28 27.57 -7.35
N GLU A 60 8.49 26.49 -7.40
CA GLU A 60 7.32 26.37 -8.28
C GLU A 60 6.33 27.53 -8.07
N LEU A 61 5.93 27.78 -6.82
CA LEU A 61 4.97 28.86 -6.51
C LEU A 61 5.56 30.25 -6.73
N THR A 62 6.87 30.41 -6.55
CA THR A 62 7.56 31.68 -6.83
C THR A 62 7.55 31.99 -8.32
N GLU A 63 7.80 30.98 -9.16
CA GLU A 63 7.74 31.10 -10.62
C GLU A 63 6.31 31.36 -11.10
N GLU A 64 5.34 30.55 -10.66
CA GLU A 64 3.95 30.64 -11.12
C GLU A 64 3.26 31.94 -10.69
N LEU A 65 3.56 32.45 -9.49
CA LEU A 65 2.89 33.62 -8.92
C LEU A 65 3.73 34.89 -9.01
N GLY A 66 4.97 34.81 -9.50
CA GLY A 66 5.90 35.94 -9.56
C GLY A 66 6.21 36.51 -8.17
N LEU A 67 6.46 35.65 -7.18
CA LEU A 67 6.68 36.08 -5.80
C LEU A 67 7.98 36.87 -5.66
N THR A 68 7.96 37.92 -4.85
CA THR A 68 9.19 38.61 -4.43
C THR A 68 10.01 37.73 -3.49
N SER A 69 11.29 38.05 -3.30
CA SER A 69 12.16 37.36 -2.33
C SER A 69 11.54 37.30 -0.93
N ASP A 70 10.90 38.38 -0.49
CA ASP A 70 10.30 38.42 0.85
C ASP A 70 9.03 37.56 0.94
N GLN A 71 8.22 37.53 -0.12
CA GLN A 71 7.06 36.63 -0.20
C GLN A 71 7.49 35.16 -0.26
N ALA A 72 8.55 34.82 -1.00
CA ALA A 72 9.08 33.46 -1.06
C ALA A 72 9.61 32.97 0.31
N LYS A 73 10.26 33.84 1.08
CA LYS A 73 10.68 33.55 2.46
C LYS A 73 9.49 33.31 3.38
N GLN A 74 8.43 34.12 3.27
CA GLN A 74 7.20 33.93 4.03
C GLN A 74 6.52 32.60 3.67
N LEU A 75 6.49 32.25 2.39
CA LEU A 75 5.95 30.98 1.91
C LEU A 75 6.72 29.79 2.46
N ASP A 76 8.06 29.82 2.46
CA ASP A 76 8.89 28.76 3.06
C ASP A 76 8.55 28.55 4.54
N ALA A 77 8.45 29.64 5.31
CA ALA A 77 8.10 29.59 6.72
C ALA A 77 6.70 28.99 6.95
N ILE A 78 5.70 29.37 6.13
CA ILE A 78 4.34 28.81 6.19
C ILE A 78 4.36 27.29 5.92
N LEU A 79 5.10 26.86 4.88
CA LEU A 79 5.18 25.46 4.52
C LEU A 79 5.91 24.62 5.58
N LEU A 80 6.96 25.17 6.21
CA LEU A 80 7.68 24.53 7.31
C LEU A 80 6.78 24.38 8.54
N GLN A 81 6.06 25.44 8.92
CA GLN A 81 5.13 25.39 10.04
C GLN A 81 4.05 24.34 9.80
N ARG A 82 3.40 24.35 8.62
CA ARG A 82 2.39 23.36 8.24
C ARG A 82 2.94 21.94 8.32
N HIS A 83 4.14 21.70 7.81
CA HIS A 83 4.77 20.39 7.89
C HIS A 83 4.96 19.94 9.35
N THR A 84 5.42 20.86 10.21
CA THR A 84 5.63 20.59 11.64
C THR A 84 4.32 20.24 12.35
N GLU A 85 3.25 20.99 12.11
CA GLU A 85 1.93 20.73 12.66
C GLU A 85 1.38 19.38 12.18
N ALA A 86 1.47 19.10 10.88
CA ALA A 86 1.04 17.82 10.32
C ALA A 86 1.82 16.64 10.93
N LYS A 87 3.14 16.79 11.08
CA LYS A 87 3.99 15.78 11.70
C LYS A 87 3.56 15.50 13.15
N ALA A 88 3.30 16.53 13.94
CA ALA A 88 2.83 16.36 15.32
C ALA A 88 1.48 15.62 15.40
N VAL A 89 0.53 15.94 14.51
CA VAL A 89 -0.76 15.23 14.43
C VAL A 89 -0.54 13.76 14.05
N HIS A 90 0.33 13.48 13.07
CA HIS A 90 0.65 12.12 12.67
C HIS A 90 1.27 11.31 13.81
N GLU A 91 2.28 11.85 14.50
CA GLU A 91 2.93 11.18 15.63
C GLU A 91 1.94 10.87 16.77
N GLN A 92 1.03 11.81 17.06
CA GLN A 92 -0.03 11.58 18.04
C GLN A 92 -0.98 10.47 17.60
N ALA A 93 -1.42 10.51 16.34
CA ALA A 93 -2.33 9.51 15.78
C ALA A 93 -1.70 8.11 15.76
N ASP A 94 -0.41 8.01 15.41
CA ASP A 94 0.33 6.74 15.40
C ASP A 94 0.38 6.12 16.79
N GLY A 95 0.66 6.94 17.83
CA GLY A 95 0.63 6.48 19.22
C GLY A 95 -0.76 5.98 19.66
N GLN A 96 -1.83 6.64 19.22
CA GLN A 96 -3.20 6.20 19.53
C GLN A 96 -3.56 4.91 18.79
N LEU A 97 -3.21 4.80 17.50
CA LEU A 97 -3.42 3.62 16.70
C LEU A 97 -2.70 2.41 17.27
N GLU A 98 -1.47 2.59 17.78
CA GLU A 98 -0.72 1.51 18.40
C GLU A 98 -1.39 0.98 19.67
N LYS A 99 -1.93 1.88 20.51
CA LYS A 99 -2.73 1.48 21.67
C LYS A 99 -3.97 0.68 21.28
N ILE A 100 -4.68 1.11 20.22
CA ILE A 100 -5.85 0.38 19.71
C ILE A 100 -5.45 -1.01 19.21
N ARG A 101 -4.33 -1.13 18.48
CA ARG A 101 -3.81 -2.42 18.00
C ARG A 101 -3.46 -3.35 19.16
N GLN A 102 -2.77 -2.85 20.18
CA GLN A 102 -2.41 -3.65 21.36
C GLN A 102 -3.66 -4.10 22.12
N SER A 103 -4.61 -3.19 22.35
CA SER A 103 -5.88 -3.52 22.99
C SER A 103 -6.65 -4.61 22.23
N GLY A 104 -6.74 -4.51 20.90
CA GLY A 104 -7.36 -5.55 20.07
C GLY A 104 -6.64 -6.90 20.16
N ARG A 105 -5.29 -6.89 20.18
CA ARG A 105 -4.50 -8.12 20.39
C ARG A 105 -4.80 -8.76 21.74
N ASP A 106 -4.92 -7.97 22.80
CA ASP A 106 -5.23 -8.48 24.15
C ASP A 106 -6.65 -9.03 24.26
N GLN A 107 -7.63 -8.38 23.63
CA GLN A 107 -9.00 -8.88 23.53
C GLN A 107 -9.06 -10.22 22.80
N ILE A 108 -8.29 -10.37 21.71
CA ILE A 108 -8.19 -11.65 21.00
C ILE A 108 -7.54 -12.70 21.92
N ARG A 109 -6.43 -12.39 22.60
CA ARG A 109 -5.78 -13.33 23.55
C ARG A 109 -6.72 -13.83 24.64
N ALA A 110 -7.64 -12.98 25.09
CA ALA A 110 -8.58 -13.31 26.17
C ALA A 110 -9.61 -14.38 25.75
N ILE A 111 -9.97 -14.46 24.46
CA ILE A 111 -10.94 -15.44 23.96
C ILE A 111 -10.30 -16.75 23.46
N LEU A 112 -8.96 -16.83 23.43
CA LEU A 112 -8.23 -17.99 22.95
C LEU A 112 -7.98 -19.02 24.06
N THR A 113 -8.10 -20.30 23.69
CA THR A 113 -7.66 -21.42 24.54
C THR A 113 -6.14 -21.41 24.74
N PRO A 114 -5.62 -21.99 25.84
CA PRO A 114 -4.18 -22.09 26.08
C PRO A 114 -3.40 -22.70 24.90
N GLU A 115 -3.98 -23.68 24.21
CA GLU A 115 -3.38 -24.38 23.08
C GLU A 115 -3.37 -23.52 21.79
N GLN A 116 -4.25 -22.54 21.67
CA GLN A 116 -4.33 -21.62 20.52
C GLN A 116 -3.38 -20.42 20.66
N LYS A 117 -3.06 -19.98 21.89
CA LYS A 117 -2.22 -18.81 22.15
C LYS A 117 -0.86 -18.85 21.43
N PRO A 118 -0.11 -19.97 21.43
CA PRO A 118 1.17 -20.04 20.72
C PRO A 118 1.06 -19.76 19.22
N LYS A 119 0.00 -20.26 18.56
CA LYS A 119 -0.25 -20.01 17.13
C LYS A 119 -0.57 -18.54 16.85
N PHE A 120 -1.28 -17.89 17.77
CA PHE A 120 -1.60 -16.47 17.64
C PHE A 120 -0.35 -15.59 17.80
N GLU A 121 0.54 -15.90 18.75
CA GLU A 121 1.80 -15.15 18.88
C GLU A 121 2.70 -15.31 17.65
N GLU A 122 2.78 -16.51 17.06
CA GLU A 122 3.51 -16.72 15.80
C GLU A 122 2.90 -15.89 14.66
N PHE A 123 1.57 -15.82 14.59
CA PHE A 123 0.88 -14.98 13.61
C PHE A 123 1.21 -13.49 13.79
N LEU A 124 1.21 -12.99 15.04
CA LEU A 124 1.57 -11.59 15.32
C LEU A 124 3.03 -11.28 14.95
N GLN A 125 3.95 -12.20 15.23
CA GLN A 125 5.36 -12.03 14.87
C GLN A 125 5.57 -11.90 13.36
N LYS A 126 4.85 -12.70 12.55
CA LYS A 126 4.88 -12.59 11.08
C LYS A 126 4.38 -11.24 10.61
N LEU A 127 3.24 -10.78 11.15
CA LEU A 127 2.69 -9.46 10.81
C LEU A 127 3.63 -8.31 11.18
N ASP A 128 4.29 -8.38 12.33
CA ASP A 128 5.21 -7.32 12.78
C ASP A 128 6.52 -7.33 11.96
N ALA A 129 6.98 -8.51 11.53
CA ALA A 129 8.11 -8.65 10.61
C ALA A 129 7.80 -8.07 9.23
N GLU A 130 6.62 -8.34 8.67
CA GLU A 130 6.17 -7.78 7.39
C GLU A 130 6.05 -6.25 7.43
N LYS A 131 5.52 -5.69 8.52
CA LYS A 131 5.47 -4.23 8.72
C LYS A 131 6.85 -3.61 8.77
N LYS A 132 7.80 -4.23 9.48
CA LYS A 132 9.19 -3.74 9.55
C LYS A 132 9.89 -3.81 8.19
N HIS A 133 9.57 -4.81 7.38
CA HIS A 133 10.10 -4.94 6.02
C HIS A 133 9.55 -3.86 5.07
N ASN A 134 8.27 -3.52 5.21
CA ASN A 134 7.59 -2.58 4.31
C ASN A 134 7.65 -1.12 4.79
N ALA A 135 8.21 -0.84 5.97
CA ALA A 135 8.49 0.51 6.40
C ALA A 135 9.56 1.14 5.48
N PRO A 136 9.34 2.35 4.93
CA PRO A 136 10.37 3.03 4.17
C PRO A 136 11.61 3.23 5.06
N LYS A 137 12.77 2.80 4.56
CA LYS A 137 14.07 2.96 5.21
C LYS A 137 14.48 4.43 5.31
#